data_AF-A0A7S2NDM5-F1
#
_entry.id   AF-A0A7S2NDM5-F1
#
_cell.length_a   1.000
_cell.length_b   1.000
_cell.length_c   1.000
_cell.angle_alpha   90.00
_cell.angle_beta   90.00
_cell.angle_gamma   90.00
#
_symmetry.space_group_name_H-M   'P 1'
#
loop_
_entity.id
_entity.type
_entity.pdbx_description
1 polymer ?
#
loop_
_entity_poly.entity_id
_entity_poly.type
_entity_poly.pdbx_seq_one_letter_code
_entity_poly.pdbx_strand_id
1 'polypeptide(L)'
;VGLLTNRIASLMRGIRETEVAVLGEIRVEPRAILVDGLRRELARHIEGLLTELVFTVSSQSSGPDVLGPLAAVAGKAEALRRGFEHVQDYLGVSALQLWHQEAGRVVAF
;
A
#
# COMPACT_ATOMS: atom_id res chain seq x y z
N VAL A 1 12.31 -4.19 15.89
CA VAL A 1 11.38 -4.79 14.90
C VAL A 1 10.30 -5.66 15.56
N GLY A 2 10.63 -6.56 16.51
CA GLY A 2 9.64 -7.49 17.11
C GLY A 2 8.43 -6.87 17.83
N LEU A 3 8.57 -5.70 18.46
CA LEU A 3 7.45 -5.01 19.14
C LEU A 3 6.37 -4.49 18.18
N LEU A 4 6.77 -3.98 17.01
CA LEU A 4 5.84 -3.48 16.01
C LEU A 4 5.07 -4.63 15.37
N THR A 5 5.77 -5.69 14.96
CA THR A 5 5.18 -6.90 14.41
C THR A 5 4.19 -7.54 15.39
N ASN A 6 4.54 -7.58 16.69
CA ASN A 6 3.64 -8.11 17.73
C ASN A 6 2.35 -7.27 17.87
N ARG A 7 2.48 -5.93 17.91
CA ARG A 7 1.30 -5.04 17.99
C ARG A 7 0.39 -5.18 16.78
N ILE A 8 0.97 -5.26 15.57
CA ILE A 8 0.21 -5.50 14.33
C ILE A 8 -0.50 -6.86 14.44
N ALA A 9 0.20 -7.93 14.82
CA ALA A 9 -0.40 -9.26 14.93
C ALA A 9 -1.53 -9.31 15.98
N SER A 10 -1.37 -8.63 17.11
CA SER A 10 -2.40 -8.55 18.16
C SER A 10 -3.64 -7.78 17.67
N LEU A 11 -3.44 -6.64 17.02
CA LEU A 11 -4.54 -5.86 16.42
C LEU A 11 -5.28 -6.67 15.36
N MET A 12 -4.54 -7.31 14.44
CA MET A 12 -5.14 -8.13 13.38
C MET A 12 -5.91 -9.33 13.95
N ARG A 13 -5.43 -9.91 15.05
CA ARG A 13 -6.17 -10.98 15.75
C ARG A 13 -7.48 -10.46 16.32
N GLY A 14 -7.47 -9.33 17.03
CA GLY A 14 -8.69 -8.73 17.57
C GLY A 14 -9.71 -8.34 16.49
N ILE A 15 -9.23 -7.81 15.35
CA ILE A 15 -10.08 -7.49 14.20
C ILE A 15 -10.70 -8.75 13.59
N ARG A 16 -9.94 -9.85 13.50
CA ARG A 16 -10.45 -11.12 12.97
C ARG A 16 -11.50 -11.77 13.88
N GLU A 17 -11.33 -11.65 15.19
CA GLU A 17 -12.24 -12.21 16.19
C GLU A 17 -13.53 -11.39 16.35
N THR A 18 -13.56 -10.17 15.82
CA THR A 18 -14.73 -9.28 15.88
C THR A 18 -15.48 -9.28 14.54
N GLU A 19 -16.58 -10.04 14.45
CA GLU A 19 -17.42 -10.06 13.25
C GLU A 19 -18.13 -8.72 13.02
N VAL A 20 -18.78 -8.18 14.06
CA VAL A 20 -19.48 -6.90 14.01
C VAL A 20 -19.19 -6.12 15.28
N ALA A 21 -18.69 -4.90 15.13
CA ALA A 21 -18.57 -3.95 16.23
C ALA A 21 -19.80 -3.02 16.23
N VAL A 22 -20.42 -2.89 17.40
CA VAL A 22 -21.57 -2.01 17.59
C VAL A 22 -21.08 -0.71 18.23
N LEU A 23 -21.25 0.40 17.52
CA LEU A 23 -20.90 1.76 17.94
C LEU A 23 -22.21 2.55 18.10
N GLY A 24 -22.83 2.42 19.28
CA GLY A 24 -24.17 2.96 19.54
C GLY A 24 -25.21 2.25 18.67
N GLU A 25 -25.81 2.97 17.72
CA GLU A 25 -26.78 2.41 16.76
C GLU A 25 -26.11 1.87 15.47
N ILE A 26 -24.84 2.19 15.25
CA ILE A 26 -24.13 1.83 14.01
C ILE A 26 -23.47 0.46 14.17
N ARG A 27 -23.72 -0.43 13.20
CA ARG A 27 -23.01 -1.70 13.06
C ARG A 27 -21.92 -1.54 12.03
N VAL A 28 -20.68 -1.85 12.42
CA VAL A 28 -19.54 -1.80 11.51
C VAL A 28 -18.82 -3.14 11.47
N GLU A 29 -18.29 -3.47 10.31
CA GLU A 29 -17.41 -4.61 10.10
C GLU A 29 -15.96 -4.12 10.18
N PRO A 30 -15.22 -4.38 11.28
CA PRO A 30 -13.86 -3.84 11.46
C PRO A 30 -12.91 -4.28 10.35
N ARG A 31 -13.09 -5.50 9.83
CA ARG A 31 -12.32 -6.03 8.71
C ARG A 31 -12.52 -5.21 7.43
N ALA A 32 -13.77 -4.85 7.11
CA ALA A 32 -14.08 -4.06 5.92
C ALA A 32 -13.43 -2.68 6.01
N ILE A 33 -13.51 -2.03 7.18
CA ILE A 33 -12.88 -0.73 7.45
C ILE A 33 -11.36 -0.81 7.28
N LEU A 34 -10.75 -1.86 7.82
CA LEU A 34 -9.30 -2.06 7.72
C LEU A 34 -8.85 -2.21 6.26
N VAL A 35 -9.52 -3.07 5.49
CA VAL A 35 -9.21 -3.26 4.07
C VAL A 35 -9.34 -1.94 3.31
N ASP A 36 -10.42 -1.20 3.56
CA ASP A 36 -10.66 0.09 2.91
C ASP A 36 -9.61 1.16 3.29
N GLY A 37 -9.20 1.18 4.56
CA GLY A 37 -8.09 2.01 5.04
C GLY A 37 -6.76 1.66 4.35
N LEU A 38 -6.44 0.37 4.23
CA LEU A 38 -5.23 -0.10 3.56
C LEU A 38 -5.21 0.22 2.08
N ARG A 39 -6.35 0.11 1.39
CA ARG A 39 -6.48 0.53 -0.02
C ARG A 39 -6.16 2.01 -0.19
N ARG A 40 -6.72 2.86 0.68
CA ARG A 40 -6.45 4.31 0.67
C ARG A 40 -5.00 4.66 0.98
N GLU A 41 -4.37 3.98 1.94
CA GLU A 41 -2.94 4.18 2.22
C GLU A 41 -2.07 3.70 1.06
N LEU A 42 -2.39 2.57 0.44
CA LEU A 42 -1.65 2.03 -0.70
C LEU A 42 -1.70 2.99 -1.89
N ALA A 43 -2.89 3.49 -2.25
CA ALA A 43 -3.03 4.50 -3.29
C ALA A 43 -2.17 5.75 -3.01
N ARG A 44 -2.22 6.30 -1.79
CA ARG A 44 -1.40 7.45 -1.39
C ARG A 44 0.11 7.19 -1.50
N HIS A 45 0.58 6.01 -1.12
CA HIS A 45 1.99 5.67 -1.26
C HIS A 45 2.39 5.55 -2.74
N ILE A 46 1.55 4.96 -3.58
CA ILE A 46 1.81 4.86 -5.03
C ILE A 46 1.82 6.26 -5.67
N GLU A 47 0.86 7.12 -5.33
CA GLU A 47 0.84 8.53 -5.76
C GLU A 47 2.11 9.28 -5.34
N GLY A 48 2.58 9.07 -4.11
CA GLY A 48 3.83 9.63 -3.61
C GLY A 48 5.04 9.17 -4.43
N LEU A 49 5.13 7.86 -4.72
CA LEU A 49 6.20 7.29 -5.55
C LEU A 49 6.21 7.86 -6.97
N LEU A 50 5.04 8.09 -7.56
CA LEU A 50 4.93 8.70 -8.88
C LEU A 50 5.26 10.20 -8.86
N THR A 51 4.90 10.92 -7.78
CA THR A 51 5.24 12.34 -7.61
C THR A 51 6.76 12.54 -7.47
N GLU A 52 7.47 11.58 -6.90
CA GLU A 52 8.93 11.57 -6.83
C GLU A 52 9.62 11.33 -8.19
N LEU A 53 8.88 10.89 -9.20
CA LEU A 53 9.40 10.61 -10.55
C LEU A 53 9.61 11.93 -11.32
N VAL A 54 10.72 12.60 -11.03
CA VAL A 54 11.13 13.83 -11.72
C VAL A 54 12.24 13.51 -12.72
N PHE A 55 11.99 13.78 -13.99
CA PHE A 55 12.99 13.64 -15.05
C PHE A 55 13.76 14.96 -15.17
N THR A 56 15.05 14.93 -14.85
CA THR A 56 15.93 16.09 -15.04
C THR A 56 16.56 16.03 -16.43
N VAL A 57 16.48 17.14 -17.16
CA VAL A 57 17.21 17.31 -18.42
C VAL A 57 18.56 17.92 -18.07
N SER A 58 19.64 17.15 -18.23
CA SER A 58 20.99 17.69 -18.08
C SER A 58 21.38 18.43 -19.37
N SER A 59 22.00 19.61 -19.24
CA SER A 59 22.45 20.42 -20.39
C SER A 59 23.62 19.78 -21.16
N GLN A 60 24.20 18.67 -20.69
CA GLN A 60 25.40 18.04 -21.27
C GLN A 60 25.15 16.65 -21.87
N SER A 61 23.97 16.07 -21.71
CA SER A 61 23.60 14.76 -22.27
C SER A 61 22.59 14.91 -23.40
N SER A 62 22.67 14.06 -24.43
CA SER A 62 21.77 14.04 -25.60
C SER A 62 20.32 13.59 -25.30
N GLY A 63 19.88 13.69 -24.05
CA GLY A 63 18.54 13.31 -23.59
C GLY A 63 18.41 13.35 -22.06
N PRO A 64 17.18 13.36 -21.53
CA PRO A 64 16.90 13.23 -20.09
C PRO A 64 17.36 11.87 -19.56
N ASP A 65 17.91 11.84 -18.33
CA ASP A 65 18.17 10.58 -17.62
C ASP A 65 16.86 10.05 -17.04
N VAL A 66 16.20 9.18 -17.81
CA VAL A 66 14.91 8.57 -17.46
C VAL A 66 15.10 7.28 -16.67
N LEU A 67 16.19 6.55 -16.93
CA LEU A 67 16.38 5.20 -16.42
C LEU A 67 16.73 5.20 -14.93
N GLY A 68 17.53 6.16 -14.46
CA GLY A 68 17.89 6.28 -13.04
C GLY A 68 16.68 6.48 -12.12
N PRO A 69 15.88 7.55 -12.34
CA PRO A 69 14.67 7.82 -11.55
C PRO A 69 13.65 6.68 -11.62
N LEU A 70 13.46 6.10 -12.81
CA LEU A 70 12.53 4.98 -12.99
C LEU A 70 12.96 3.74 -12.22
N ALA A 71 14.25 3.38 -12.26
CA ALA A 71 14.78 2.25 -11.50
C ALA A 71 14.64 2.47 -9.98
N ALA A 72 14.84 3.70 -9.51
CA ALA A 72 14.67 4.04 -8.09
C ALA A 72 13.20 3.88 -7.64
N VAL A 73 12.25 4.40 -8.43
CA VAL A 73 10.82 4.27 -8.15
C VAL A 73 10.38 2.80 -8.23
N ALA A 74 10.85 2.05 -9.23
CA ALA A 74 10.58 0.62 -9.34
C ALA A 74 11.07 -0.17 -8.11
N GLY A 75 12.27 0.14 -7.61
CA GLY A 75 12.81 -0.47 -6.39
C GLY A 75 11.97 -0.18 -5.14
N LYS A 76 11.48 1.06 -4.99
CA LYS A 76 10.60 1.45 -3.89
C LYS A 76 9.21 0.80 -3.99
N ALA A 77 8.63 0.77 -5.19
CA ALA A 77 7.34 0.13 -5.45
C ALA A 77 7.40 -1.37 -5.14
N GLU A 78 8.47 -2.04 -5.55
CA GLU A 78 8.68 -3.46 -5.28
C GLU A 78 8.92 -3.74 -3.78
N ALA A 79 9.60 -2.84 -3.06
CA ALA A 79 9.71 -2.94 -1.60
C ALA A 79 8.35 -2.77 -0.90
N LEU A 80 7.52 -1.83 -1.36
CA LEU A 80 6.17 -1.61 -0.85
C LEU A 80 5.27 -2.85 -1.09
N ARG A 81 5.35 -3.43 -2.30
CA ARG A 81 4.62 -4.65 -2.67
C ARG A 81 4.96 -5.82 -1.75
N ARG A 82 6.25 -6.06 -1.47
CA ARG A 82 6.70 -7.09 -0.51
C ARG A 82 6.23 -6.84 0.91
N GLY A 83 6.14 -5.58 1.34
CA GLY A 83 5.59 -5.22 2.66
C GLY A 83 4.13 -5.68 2.81
N PHE A 84 3.34 -5.59 1.74
CA PHE A 84 1.94 -6.00 1.71
C PHE A 84 1.74 -7.52 1.71
N GLU A 85 2.66 -8.29 1.13
CA GLU A 85 2.61 -9.76 1.17
C GLU A 85 2.59 -10.28 2.62
N HIS A 86 3.29 -9.61 3.53
CA HIS A 86 3.37 -10.01 4.94
C HIS A 86 2.06 -9.80 5.71
N VAL A 87 1.17 -8.92 5.21
CA VAL A 87 -0.11 -8.60 5.85
C VAL A 87 -1.27 -9.37 5.22
N GLN A 88 -1.04 -10.01 4.05
CA GLN A 88 -2.04 -10.78 3.29
C GLN A 88 -2.77 -11.81 4.16
N ASP A 89 -2.03 -12.60 4.93
CA ASP A 89 -2.57 -13.68 5.77
C ASP A 89 -3.49 -13.16 6.86
N TYR A 90 -3.28 -11.91 7.28
CA TYR A 90 -4.11 -11.28 8.30
C TYR A 90 -5.37 -10.63 7.73
N LEU A 91 -5.34 -10.20 6.46
CA LEU A 91 -6.45 -9.50 5.83
C LEU A 91 -7.45 -10.45 5.18
N GLY A 92 -7.04 -11.67 4.83
CA GLY A 92 -7.88 -12.63 4.11
C GLY A 92 -8.28 -12.12 2.71
N VAL A 93 -7.50 -11.21 2.14
CA VAL A 93 -7.62 -10.73 0.75
C VAL A 93 -6.24 -10.82 0.11
N SER A 94 -6.19 -11.13 -1.18
CA SER A 94 -4.92 -11.20 -1.92
C SER A 94 -4.26 -9.82 -1.96
N ALA A 95 -3.05 -9.71 -1.40
CA ALA A 95 -2.25 -8.49 -1.45
C ALA A 95 -1.89 -8.14 -2.90
N LEU A 96 -1.65 -9.14 -3.74
CA LEU A 96 -1.40 -8.94 -5.17
C LEU A 96 -2.62 -8.39 -5.91
N GLN A 97 -3.82 -8.85 -5.57
CA GLN A 97 -5.05 -8.31 -6.15
C GLN A 97 -5.26 -6.84 -5.72
N LEU A 98 -5.06 -6.56 -4.42
CA LEU A 98 -5.15 -5.20 -3.90
C LEU A 98 -4.15 -4.26 -4.59
N TRP A 99 -2.91 -4.73 -4.77
CA TRP A 99 -1.85 -4.04 -5.48
C TRP A 99 -2.27 -3.70 -6.92
N HIS A 100 -2.70 -4.69 -7.70
CA HIS A 100 -3.11 -4.46 -9.09
C HIS A 100 -4.28 -3.47 -9.19
N GLN A 101 -5.27 -3.57 -8.29
CA GLN A 101 -6.42 -2.67 -8.30
C GLN A 101 -6.01 -1.23 -8.01
N GLU A 102 -5.25 -0.98 -6.94
CA GLU A 102 -4.92 0.39 -6.55
C GLU A 102 -3.81 0.99 -7.44
N ALA A 103 -2.81 0.20 -7.85
CA ALA A 103 -1.79 0.67 -8.80
C ALA A 103 -2.41 0.98 -10.17
N GLY A 104 -3.30 0.13 -10.66
CA GLY A 104 -4.05 0.38 -11.89
C GLY A 104 -4.93 1.62 -11.78
N ARG A 105 -5.58 1.82 -10.63
CA ARG A 105 -6.41 3.01 -10.38
C ARG A 105 -5.59 4.29 -10.39
N VAL A 106 -4.44 4.31 -9.71
CA VAL A 106 -3.59 5.51 -9.64
C VAL A 106 -2.98 5.85 -11.00
N VAL A 107 -2.57 4.84 -11.79
CA VAL A 107 -1.94 5.07 -13.12
C VAL A 107 -2.97 5.41 -14.21
N ALA A 108 -4.20 4.92 -14.09
CA ALA A 108 -5.26 5.21 -15.05
C ALA A 108 -5.89 6.62 -14.88
N PHE A 109 -5.59 7.31 -13.78
CA PHE A 109 -5.97 8.70 -13.51
C PHE A 109 -4.82 9.66 -13.85
#